data_AF-A0AAC9QPP2-F1
#
_entry.id   AF-A0AAC9QPP2-F1
#
_cell.length_a   1.000
_cell.length_b   1.000
_cell.length_c   1.000
_cell.angle_alpha   90.00
_cell.angle_beta   90.00
_cell.angle_gamma   90.00
#
_symmetry.space_group_name_H-M   'P 1'
#
loop_
_entity.id
_entity.type
_entity.pdbx_description
1 polymer ?
#
loop_
_entity_poly.entity_id
_entity_poly.type
_entity_poly.pdbx_seq_one_letter_code
_entity_poly.pdbx_strand_id
1 'polypeptide(L)'
;MIRPLREAGLIDSHYPISINAISGYTGGGKQLIAQMENQSRQDSLKENYFIYSLNLNHKHIAEIKIHGQIKQTPVFVPSVGRFPQGMIVNIPLHRNLFIKSASCSNLREILSIYYNGQNTISIASKEETETLTKLDPESLAHKDNMKLFVFGNENEGIFNLCSILDNLGKGASASVVQNLDLMISAK
;
A
#
# COMPACT_ATOMS: atom_id res chain seq x y z
N MET A 1 0.42 -1.09 7.10
CA MET A 1 1.89 -1.23 6.99
C MET A 1 2.66 -0.32 7.93
N ILE A 2 2.42 1.01 7.99
CA ILE A 2 3.18 1.93 8.88
C ILE A 2 2.87 1.70 10.36
N ARG A 3 1.58 1.70 10.73
CA ARG A 3 1.12 1.58 12.12
C ARG A 3 1.69 0.39 12.89
N PRO A 4 1.73 -0.84 12.33
CA PRO A 4 2.40 -1.97 12.99
C PRO A 4 3.84 -1.67 13.43
N LEU A 5 4.63 -0.98 12.60
CA LEU A 5 6.02 -0.64 12.92
C LEU A 5 6.11 0.43 14.02
N ARG A 6 5.17 1.39 14.02
CA ARG A 6 5.07 2.43 15.05
C ARG A 6 4.69 1.85 16.41
N GLU A 7 3.66 1.01 16.45
CA GLU A 7 3.19 0.38 17.70
C GLU A 7 4.18 -0.65 18.25
N ALA A 8 4.94 -1.35 17.38
CA ALA A 8 6.04 -2.23 17.79
C ALA A 8 7.31 -1.48 18.28
N GLY A 9 7.30 -0.14 18.23
CA GLY A 9 8.43 0.71 18.62
C GLY A 9 9.66 0.54 17.73
N LEU A 10 9.49 0.12 16.47
CA LEU A 10 10.61 -0.07 15.54
C LEU A 10 11.05 1.24 14.89
N ILE A 11 10.09 2.06 14.46
CA ILE A 11 10.33 3.38 13.88
C ILE A 11 9.75 4.45 14.80
N ASP A 12 10.33 5.65 14.83
CA ASP A 12 9.80 6.80 15.59
C ASP A 12 8.71 7.56 14.80
N SER A 13 8.03 8.52 15.43
CA SER A 13 6.93 9.26 14.76
C SER A 13 7.41 10.25 13.68
N HIS A 14 8.70 10.57 13.65
CA HIS A 14 9.36 11.41 12.65
C HIS A 14 10.22 10.59 11.68
N TYR A 15 10.06 9.27 11.64
CA TYR A 15 10.70 8.47 10.60
C TYR A 15 10.31 9.01 9.21
N PRO A 16 11.27 9.23 8.28
CA PRO A 16 11.01 9.86 6.99
C PRO A 16 10.36 8.86 6.02
N ILE A 17 9.06 8.64 6.20
CA ILE A 17 8.28 7.74 5.35
C ILE A 17 8.17 8.29 3.93
N SER A 18 8.47 7.44 2.94
CA SER A 18 8.08 7.63 1.54
C SER A 18 7.13 6.52 1.12
N ILE A 19 6.15 6.88 0.28
CA ILE A 19 5.11 5.96 -0.20
C ILE A 19 5.06 6.10 -1.72
N ASN A 20 5.28 5.01 -2.43
CA ASN A 20 5.14 4.95 -3.88
C ASN A 20 4.00 3.98 -4.21
N ALA A 21 2.93 4.47 -4.82
CA ALA A 21 1.76 3.65 -5.13
C ALA A 21 1.41 3.72 -6.61
N ILE A 22 1.07 2.57 -7.19
CA ILE A 22 0.45 2.48 -8.51
C ILE A 22 -0.92 1.86 -8.36
N SER A 23 -1.93 2.50 -8.94
CA SER A 23 -3.31 2.03 -8.97
C SER A 23 -3.79 1.85 -10.40
N GLY A 24 -4.73 0.93 -10.60
CA GLY A 24 -5.53 0.88 -11.81
C GLY A 24 -6.37 2.16 -11.96
N TYR A 25 -6.67 2.51 -13.21
CA TYR A 25 -7.29 3.81 -13.54
C TYR A 25 -8.73 3.95 -13.03
N THR A 26 -9.41 2.85 -12.69
CA THR A 26 -10.76 2.90 -12.12
C THR A 26 -10.80 3.63 -10.77
N GLY A 27 -9.68 3.67 -10.04
CA GLY A 27 -9.54 4.44 -8.78
C GLY A 27 -9.67 5.95 -8.96
N GLY A 28 -9.47 6.49 -10.17
CA GLY A 28 -9.69 7.90 -10.48
C GLY A 28 -11.16 8.25 -10.76
N GLY A 29 -12.07 7.27 -10.71
CA GLY A 29 -13.50 7.46 -10.93
C GLY A 29 -13.88 7.65 -12.40
N LYS A 30 -15.16 7.98 -12.63
CA LYS A 30 -15.79 7.99 -13.97
C LYS A 30 -15.03 8.84 -14.99
N GLN A 31 -14.46 9.97 -14.57
CA GLN A 31 -13.72 10.86 -15.47
C GLN A 31 -12.44 10.19 -15.99
N LEU A 32 -11.62 9.62 -15.09
CA LEU A 32 -10.37 8.98 -15.49
C LEU A 32 -10.62 7.70 -16.32
N ILE A 33 -11.66 6.93 -15.99
CA ILE A 33 -12.10 5.78 -16.78
C ILE A 33 -12.41 6.21 -18.22
N ALA A 34 -13.22 7.27 -18.39
CA ALA A 34 -13.56 7.76 -19.72
C ALA A 34 -12.34 8.24 -20.51
N GLN A 35 -11.37 8.89 -19.85
CA GLN A 35 -10.12 9.34 -20.48
C GLN A 35 -9.24 8.16 -20.93
N MET A 36 -9.21 7.07 -20.18
CA MET A 36 -8.41 5.88 -20.51
C MET A 36 -9.03 5.02 -21.62
N GLU A 37 -10.35 4.80 -21.56
CA GLU A 37 -11.06 3.84 -22.42
C GLU A 37 -11.54 4.46 -23.74
N ASN A 38 -11.93 5.74 -23.75
CA ASN A 38 -12.47 6.36 -24.95
C ASN A 38 -11.42 7.17 -25.72
N GLN A 39 -10.79 6.51 -26.70
CA GLN A 39 -9.75 7.10 -27.57
C GLN A 39 -10.26 8.19 -28.53
N SER A 40 -11.58 8.33 -28.70
CA SER A 40 -12.16 9.43 -29.51
C SER A 40 -12.20 10.77 -28.78
N ARG A 41 -11.97 10.78 -27.45
CA ARG A 41 -11.94 12.00 -26.66
C ARG A 41 -10.70 12.83 -26.96
N GLN A 42 -10.88 14.15 -26.94
CA GLN A 42 -9.78 15.11 -27.08
C GLN A 42 -8.79 15.03 -25.91
N ASP A 43 -9.27 14.70 -24.70
CA ASP A 43 -8.46 14.51 -23.49
C ASP A 43 -8.19 13.03 -23.18
N SER A 44 -8.18 12.17 -24.22
CA SER A 44 -7.83 10.76 -24.04
C SER A 44 -6.39 10.60 -23.58
N LEU A 45 -6.18 9.70 -22.61
CA LEU A 45 -4.87 9.34 -22.09
C LEU A 45 -4.32 8.15 -22.85
N LYS A 46 -3.07 8.24 -23.27
CA LYS A 46 -2.35 7.22 -24.06
C LYS A 46 -1.18 6.61 -23.29
N GLU A 47 -0.79 7.25 -22.21
CA GLU A 47 0.29 6.84 -21.33
C GLU A 47 -0.03 5.49 -20.71
N ASN A 48 0.96 4.59 -20.70
CA ASN A 48 0.85 3.33 -19.97
C ASN A 48 0.99 3.51 -18.46
N TYR A 49 1.61 4.63 -18.06
CA TYR A 49 1.93 4.97 -16.69
C TYR A 49 2.14 6.48 -16.56
N PHE A 50 1.65 7.08 -15.47
CA PHE A 50 2.01 8.44 -15.09
C PHE A 50 1.91 8.66 -13.57
N ILE A 51 2.74 9.56 -13.05
CA ILE A 51 2.61 10.10 -11.69
C ILE A 51 1.71 11.34 -11.71
N TYR A 52 1.03 11.60 -10.60
CA TYR A 52 0.23 12.81 -10.42
C TYR A 52 0.42 13.40 -9.02
N SER A 53 -0.27 14.50 -8.71
CA SER A 53 -0.09 15.22 -7.44
C SER A 53 1.35 15.72 -7.24
N LEU A 54 1.91 16.34 -8.30
CA LEU A 54 3.33 16.73 -8.38
C LEU A 54 3.76 17.78 -7.34
N ASN A 55 2.81 18.50 -6.75
CA ASN A 55 3.04 19.41 -5.63
C ASN A 55 3.12 18.70 -4.26
N LEU A 56 3.08 17.36 -4.26
CA LEU A 56 3.09 16.51 -3.07
C LEU A 56 1.93 16.77 -2.09
N ASN A 57 0.83 17.34 -2.58
CA ASN A 57 -0.36 17.65 -1.79
C ASN A 57 -1.52 16.72 -2.17
N HIS A 58 -1.46 15.48 -1.70
CA HIS A 58 -2.50 14.47 -1.96
C HIS A 58 -3.52 14.38 -0.82
N LYS A 59 -4.80 14.15 -1.15
CA LYS A 59 -5.91 14.07 -0.18
C LYS A 59 -5.71 13.07 0.96
N HIS A 60 -4.97 11.99 0.73
CA HIS A 60 -4.73 10.93 1.74
C HIS A 60 -3.62 11.26 2.75
N ILE A 61 -2.87 12.36 2.59
CA ILE A 61 -1.76 12.68 3.51
C ILE A 61 -2.24 12.78 4.97
N ALA A 62 -3.37 13.46 5.22
CA ALA A 62 -3.91 13.59 6.58
C ALA A 62 -4.29 12.24 7.19
N GLU A 63 -4.99 11.41 6.42
CA GLU A 63 -5.39 10.05 6.79
C GLU A 63 -4.17 9.17 7.11
N ILE A 64 -3.15 9.18 6.25
CA ILE A 64 -1.90 8.43 6.44
C ILE A 64 -1.21 8.83 7.74
N LYS A 65 -1.18 10.13 8.08
CA LYS A 65 -0.56 10.59 9.33
C LYS A 65 -1.33 10.11 10.56
N ILE A 66 -2.66 10.24 10.54
CA ILE A 66 -3.54 9.83 11.64
C ILE A 66 -3.43 8.32 11.86
N HIS A 67 -3.73 7.51 10.83
CA HIS A 67 -3.77 6.06 10.97
C HIS A 67 -2.38 5.43 10.98
N GLY A 68 -1.36 6.08 10.43
CA GLY A 68 0.03 5.68 10.55
C GLY A 68 0.67 6.04 11.89
N GLN A 69 0.04 6.90 12.71
CA GLN A 69 0.60 7.46 13.95
C GLN A 69 1.98 8.11 13.75
N ILE A 70 2.12 8.88 12.67
CA ILE A 70 3.33 9.63 12.33
C ILE A 70 3.06 11.13 12.38
N LYS A 71 4.06 11.88 12.84
CA LYS A 71 4.05 13.35 12.92
C LYS A 71 4.69 13.98 11.69
N GLN A 72 5.76 13.38 11.19
CA GLN A 72 6.39 13.81 9.95
C GLN A 72 5.46 13.54 8.76
N THR A 73 5.34 14.52 7.88
CA THR A 73 4.56 14.37 6.65
C THR A 73 5.29 13.41 5.70
N PRO A 74 4.64 12.33 5.25
CA PRO A 74 5.27 11.39 4.33
C PRO A 74 5.40 12.00 2.94
N VAL A 75 6.42 11.59 2.19
CA VAL A 75 6.49 11.85 0.75
C VAL A 75 5.60 10.82 0.07
N PHE A 76 4.47 11.24 -0.50
CA PHE A 76 3.56 10.34 -1.22
C PHE A 76 3.58 10.64 -2.72
N VAL A 77 4.02 9.67 -3.51
CA VAL A 77 4.07 9.73 -4.97
C VAL A 77 3.07 8.71 -5.54
N PRO A 78 1.84 9.15 -5.86
CA PRO A 78 0.85 8.28 -6.48
C PRO A 78 1.03 8.24 -7.99
N SER A 79 0.69 7.09 -8.57
CA SER A 79 0.71 6.85 -10.01
C SER A 79 -0.49 6.04 -10.47
N VAL A 80 -0.78 6.15 -11.75
CA VAL A 80 -1.83 5.39 -12.43
C VAL A 80 -1.16 4.51 -13.48
N GLY A 81 -1.52 3.23 -13.50
CA GLY A 81 -1.17 2.31 -14.57
C GLY A 81 -2.34 2.11 -15.54
N ARG A 82 -2.02 1.72 -16.78
CA ARG A 82 -3.02 1.41 -17.82
C ARG A 82 -3.59 0.00 -17.68
N PHE A 83 -4.17 -0.26 -16.52
CA PHE A 83 -4.97 -1.45 -16.20
C PHE A 83 -6.17 -1.02 -15.35
N PRO A 84 -7.31 -1.71 -15.46
CA PRO A 84 -8.56 -1.24 -14.83
C PRO A 84 -8.47 -1.30 -13.30
N GLN A 85 -8.12 -2.44 -12.72
CA GLN A 85 -8.15 -2.68 -11.27
C GLN A 85 -6.87 -3.34 -10.78
N GLY A 86 -6.54 -3.09 -9.52
CA GLY A 86 -5.31 -3.54 -8.89
C GLY A 86 -4.50 -2.38 -8.34
N MET A 87 -3.63 -2.66 -7.37
CA MET A 87 -2.81 -1.66 -6.73
C MET A 87 -1.59 -2.30 -6.09
N ILE A 88 -0.44 -1.63 -6.22
CA ILE A 88 0.75 -1.88 -5.39
C ILE A 88 1.04 -0.61 -4.59
N VAL A 89 1.32 -0.77 -3.30
CA VAL A 89 1.86 0.31 -2.45
C VAL A 89 3.21 -0.15 -1.90
N ASN A 90 4.24 0.69 -2.05
CA ASN A 90 5.59 0.46 -1.57
C ASN A 90 5.97 1.47 -0.49
N ILE A 91 6.62 0.99 0.57
CA ILE A 91 7.19 1.81 1.65
C ILE A 91 8.65 1.37 1.86
N PRO A 92 9.60 2.04 1.21
CA PRO A 92 11.03 1.82 1.45
C PRO A 92 11.43 2.25 2.86
N LEU A 93 12.33 1.48 3.48
CA LEU A 93 12.83 1.70 4.83
C LEU A 93 14.34 1.46 4.90
N HIS A 94 15.02 2.25 5.72
CA HIS A 94 16.43 2.09 6.08
C HIS A 94 16.59 1.72 7.55
N ARG A 95 17.38 0.67 7.82
CA ARG A 95 17.65 0.11 9.16
C ARG A 95 18.32 1.11 10.10
N ASN A 96 19.22 1.93 9.58
CA ASN A 96 19.98 2.92 10.37
C ASN A 96 19.09 4.01 11.01
N LEU A 97 17.86 4.16 10.52
CA LEU A 97 16.86 5.09 11.05
C LEU A 97 15.86 4.39 12.01
N PHE A 98 16.00 3.08 12.23
CA PHE A 98 15.17 2.37 13.21
C PHE A 98 15.63 2.65 14.63
N ILE A 99 14.70 2.62 15.58
CA ILE A 99 14.98 2.73 17.02
C ILE A 99 15.81 1.53 17.51
N LYS A 100 15.58 0.35 16.91
CA LYS A 100 16.31 -0.88 17.18
C LYS A 100 16.57 -1.63 15.88
N SER A 101 17.68 -2.37 15.82
CA SER A 101 18.01 -3.18 14.64
C SER A 101 16.93 -4.24 14.39
N ALA A 102 16.62 -4.48 13.12
CA ALA A 102 15.63 -5.46 12.68
C ALA A 102 16.02 -6.11 11.34
N SER A 103 15.63 -7.37 11.18
CA SER A 103 15.72 -8.15 9.94
C SER A 103 14.40 -8.13 9.16
N CYS A 104 14.38 -8.66 7.94
CA CYS A 104 13.14 -8.96 7.22
C CYS A 104 12.25 -9.91 8.03
N SER A 105 12.85 -10.80 8.83
CA SER A 105 12.11 -11.69 9.74
C SER A 105 11.37 -10.93 10.82
N ASN A 106 12.02 -9.97 11.47
CA ASN A 106 11.37 -9.16 12.49
C ASN A 106 10.26 -8.28 11.90
N LEU A 107 10.44 -7.75 10.69
CA LEU A 107 9.39 -6.99 9.99
C LEU A 107 8.17 -7.87 9.66
N ARG A 108 8.39 -9.09 9.14
CA ARG A 108 7.30 -10.06 8.90
C ARG A 108 6.58 -10.41 10.20
N GLU A 109 7.32 -10.69 11.25
CA GLU A 109 6.77 -11.01 12.58
C GLU A 109 5.91 -9.87 13.13
N ILE A 110 6.37 -8.62 13.07
CA ILE A 110 5.60 -7.44 13.50
C ILE A 110 4.26 -7.36 12.74
N LEU A 111 4.29 -7.56 11.42
CA LEU A 111 3.08 -7.54 10.60
C LEU A 111 2.14 -8.70 10.96
N SER A 112 2.68 -9.92 11.11
CA SER A 112 1.91 -11.11 11.45
C SER A 112 1.25 -11.02 12.83
N ILE A 113 1.95 -10.49 13.84
CA ILE A 113 1.39 -10.26 15.18
C ILE A 113 0.27 -9.23 15.09
N TYR A 114 0.50 -8.11 14.40
CA TYR A 114 -0.47 -7.03 14.31
C TYR A 114 -1.76 -7.44 13.58
N TYR A 115 -1.65 -8.21 12.50
CA TYR A 115 -2.78 -8.67 11.70
C TYR A 115 -3.28 -10.07 12.10
N ASN A 116 -2.86 -10.60 13.23
CA ASN A 116 -3.34 -11.89 13.72
C ASN A 116 -4.87 -11.89 13.88
N GLY A 117 -5.53 -12.94 13.42
CA GLY A 117 -7.00 -13.07 13.43
C GLY A 117 -7.72 -12.28 12.34
N GLN A 118 -7.01 -11.57 11.44
CA GLN A 118 -7.63 -10.87 10.31
C GLN A 118 -7.74 -11.78 9.08
N ASN A 119 -8.96 -12.03 8.61
CA ASN A 119 -9.18 -12.94 7.47
C ASN A 119 -8.89 -12.30 6.10
N THR A 120 -8.87 -10.97 6.02
CA THR A 120 -8.71 -10.24 4.75
C THR A 120 -7.26 -9.82 4.45
N ILE A 121 -6.33 -10.03 5.38
CA ILE A 121 -4.93 -9.61 5.23
C ILE A 121 -4.04 -10.83 5.40
N SER A 122 -3.20 -11.10 4.42
CA SER A 122 -2.17 -12.14 4.49
C SER A 122 -0.78 -11.54 4.41
N ILE A 123 0.18 -12.18 5.09
CA ILE A 123 1.59 -11.81 5.05
C ILE A 123 2.31 -12.90 4.26
N ALA A 124 3.04 -12.52 3.21
CA ALA A 124 3.82 -13.45 2.42
C ALA A 124 4.93 -14.11 3.25
N SER A 125 5.14 -15.41 3.04
CA SER A 125 6.20 -16.15 3.71
C SER A 125 7.59 -15.72 3.22
N LYS A 126 8.63 -16.16 3.94
CA LYS A 126 10.02 -15.95 3.52
C LYS A 126 10.27 -16.57 2.15
N GLU A 127 9.85 -17.83 1.97
CA GLU A 127 10.02 -18.62 0.75
C GLU A 127 9.32 -17.95 -0.45
N GLU A 128 8.12 -17.41 -0.24
CA GLU A 128 7.42 -16.64 -1.26
C GLU A 128 8.20 -15.39 -1.66
N THR A 129 8.69 -14.60 -0.69
CA THR A 129 9.44 -13.38 -0.98
C THR A 129 10.81 -13.64 -1.62
N GLU A 130 11.43 -14.79 -1.38
CA GLU A 130 12.73 -15.17 -1.95
C GLU A 130 12.62 -15.70 -3.38
N THR A 131 11.45 -16.24 -3.77
CA THR A 131 11.21 -16.80 -5.11
C THR A 131 10.57 -15.80 -6.08
N LEU A 132 9.91 -14.77 -5.56
CA LEU A 132 9.28 -13.73 -6.38
C LEU A 132 10.31 -12.81 -7.03
N THR A 133 10.21 -12.64 -8.35
CA THR A 133 11.02 -11.68 -9.12
C THR A 133 10.30 -10.38 -9.42
N LYS A 134 8.96 -10.37 -9.31
CA LYS A 134 8.11 -9.19 -9.54
C LYS A 134 6.79 -9.31 -8.78
N LEU A 135 6.16 -8.16 -8.55
CA LEU A 135 4.76 -8.06 -8.10
C LEU A 135 3.89 -7.62 -9.27
N ASP A 136 2.76 -8.28 -9.44
CA ASP A 136 1.73 -7.92 -10.43
C ASP A 136 0.59 -7.16 -9.71
N PRO A 137 0.33 -5.88 -10.06
CA PRO A 137 -0.74 -5.11 -9.41
C PRO A 137 -2.12 -5.72 -9.60
N GLU A 138 -2.35 -6.49 -10.67
CA GLU A 138 -3.65 -7.08 -11.00
C GLU A 138 -3.89 -8.44 -10.30
N SER A 139 -2.88 -9.00 -9.61
CA SER A 139 -2.97 -10.36 -9.03
C SER A 139 -4.06 -10.55 -7.95
N LEU A 140 -4.50 -9.44 -7.32
CA LEU A 140 -5.66 -9.40 -6.42
C LEU A 140 -6.82 -8.56 -6.96
N ALA A 141 -6.86 -8.27 -8.26
CA ALA A 141 -8.02 -7.63 -8.87
C ALA A 141 -9.28 -8.48 -8.64
N HIS A 142 -10.39 -7.79 -8.40
CA HIS A 142 -11.71 -8.29 -8.05
C HIS A 142 -11.76 -9.10 -6.74
N LYS A 143 -10.79 -8.91 -5.85
CA LYS A 143 -10.76 -9.56 -4.53
C LYS A 143 -10.73 -8.55 -3.40
N ASP A 144 -11.30 -8.95 -2.27
CA ASP A 144 -11.42 -8.12 -1.06
C ASP A 144 -10.25 -8.31 -0.08
N ASN A 145 -9.27 -9.12 -0.45
CA ASN A 145 -8.09 -9.37 0.36
C ASN A 145 -6.92 -8.44 -0.02
N MET A 146 -6.00 -8.29 0.91
CA MET A 146 -4.73 -7.61 0.74
C MET A 146 -3.61 -8.58 1.11
N LYS A 147 -2.54 -8.60 0.31
CA LYS A 147 -1.33 -9.37 0.63
C LYS A 147 -0.17 -8.42 0.89
N LEU A 148 0.50 -8.61 2.00
CA LEU A 148 1.66 -7.83 2.43
C LEU A 148 2.94 -8.62 2.18
N PHE A 149 3.98 -7.93 1.75
CA PHE A 149 5.29 -8.51 1.46
C PHE A 149 6.38 -7.70 2.15
N VAL A 150 7.44 -8.39 2.52
CA VAL A 150 8.66 -7.78 3.06
C VAL A 150 9.82 -8.21 2.20
N PHE A 151 10.37 -7.27 1.43
CA PHE A 151 11.61 -7.45 0.70
C PHE A 151 12.74 -6.67 1.38
N GLY A 152 13.99 -7.06 1.14
CA GLY A 152 15.12 -6.27 1.61
C GLY A 152 16.47 -6.86 1.24
N ASN A 153 17.48 -6.00 1.26
CA ASN A 153 18.88 -6.38 1.30
C ASN A 153 19.39 -6.10 2.72
N GLU A 154 19.48 -7.14 3.53
CA GLU A 154 19.84 -7.01 4.94
C GLU A 154 21.29 -6.60 5.18
N ASN A 155 22.19 -6.86 4.23
CA ASN A 155 23.59 -6.45 4.32
C ASN A 155 23.70 -4.91 4.19
N GLU A 156 22.91 -4.33 3.29
CA GLU A 156 22.82 -2.88 3.09
C GLU A 156 21.84 -2.21 4.07
N GLY A 157 21.10 -2.99 4.85
CA GLY A 157 20.11 -2.49 5.79
C GLY A 157 18.95 -1.75 5.13
N ILE A 158 18.56 -2.14 3.91
CA ILE A 158 17.43 -1.55 3.17
C ILE A 158 16.30 -2.56 3.03
N PHE A 159 15.07 -2.08 3.19
CA PHE A 159 13.85 -2.87 3.11
C PHE A 159 12.81 -2.18 2.25
N ASN A 160 11.85 -2.95 1.74
CA ASN A 160 10.66 -2.44 1.11
C ASN A 160 9.45 -3.24 1.60
N LEU A 161 8.52 -2.56 2.26
CA LEU A 161 7.20 -3.13 2.54
C LEU A 161 6.31 -2.90 1.34
N CYS A 162 5.78 -3.98 0.77
CA CYS A 162 4.85 -3.90 -0.35
C CYS A 162 3.47 -4.41 0.08
N SER A 163 2.41 -3.84 -0.49
CA SER A 163 1.07 -4.44 -0.43
C SER A 163 0.48 -4.54 -1.83
N ILE A 164 -0.18 -5.66 -2.12
CA ILE A 164 -1.10 -5.79 -3.26
C ILE A 164 -2.53 -5.81 -2.74
N LEU A 165 -3.43 -5.13 -3.44
CA LEU A 165 -4.87 -5.11 -3.19
C LEU A 165 -5.64 -4.67 -4.43
N ASP A 166 -6.95 -4.89 -4.46
CA ASP A 166 -7.84 -4.21 -5.40
C ASP A 166 -8.15 -2.78 -4.92
N ASN A 167 -8.03 -1.79 -5.81
CA ASN A 167 -8.32 -0.38 -5.52
C ASN A 167 -9.81 -0.07 -5.30
N LEU A 168 -10.73 -0.81 -5.92
CA LEU A 168 -12.18 -0.72 -5.69
C LEU A 168 -12.68 -1.70 -4.64
N GLY A 169 -12.02 -2.85 -4.47
CA GLY A 169 -12.29 -3.85 -3.42
C GLY A 169 -11.80 -3.36 -2.06
N LYS A 170 -10.69 -3.93 -1.56
CA LYS A 170 -10.13 -3.53 -0.25
C LYS A 170 -9.77 -2.04 -0.18
N GLY A 171 -9.39 -1.44 -1.31
CA GLY A 171 -9.06 -0.01 -1.40
C GLY A 171 -10.26 0.92 -1.29
N ALA A 172 -11.49 0.41 -1.40
CA ALA A 172 -12.71 1.22 -1.25
C ALA A 172 -13.86 0.42 -0.62
N SER A 173 -14.63 -0.33 -1.41
CA SER A 173 -15.94 -0.86 -1.01
C SER A 173 -15.86 -1.92 0.08
N ALA A 174 -14.91 -2.84 0.00
CA ALA A 174 -14.80 -3.95 0.97
C ALA A 174 -14.38 -3.46 2.37
N SER A 175 -13.58 -2.40 2.45
CA SER A 175 -13.26 -1.78 3.74
C SER A 175 -14.48 -1.10 4.37
N VAL A 176 -15.40 -0.57 3.56
CA VAL A 176 -16.67 -0.01 4.04
C VAL A 176 -17.60 -1.12 4.54
N VAL A 177 -17.75 -2.21 3.78
CA VAL A 177 -18.58 -3.36 4.18
C VAL A 177 -18.05 -3.99 5.46
N GLN A 178 -16.73 -4.20 5.58
CA GLN A 178 -16.13 -4.74 6.81
C GLN A 178 -16.39 -3.84 8.03
N ASN A 179 -16.27 -2.51 7.87
CA ASN A 179 -16.58 -1.58 8.95
C ASN A 179 -18.06 -1.66 9.36
N LEU A 180 -18.95 -1.79 8.38
CA LEU A 180 -20.38 -1.96 8.63
C LEU A 180 -20.68 -3.28 9.36
N ASP A 181 -20.07 -4.39 8.93
CA ASP A 181 -20.21 -5.70 9.57
C ASP A 181 -19.71 -5.67 11.02
N LEU A 182 -18.59 -4.98 11.30
CA LEU A 182 -18.11 -4.77 12.66
C LEU A 182 -19.09 -3.95 13.50
N MET A 183 -19.71 -2.90 12.94
CA MET A 183 -20.72 -2.10 13.64
C MET A 183 -21.99 -2.89 13.94
N ILE A 184 -22.42 -3.77 13.02
CA ILE A 184 -23.65 -4.57 13.17
C ILE A 184 -23.41 -5.79 14.08
N SER A 185 -22.22 -6.38 14.04
CA SER A 185 -21.84 -7.55 14.83
C SER A 185 -21.37 -7.20 16.26
N ALA A 186 -21.12 -5.93 16.55
CA ALA A 186 -20.94 -5.42 17.91
C ALA A 186 -22.30 -5.36 18.63
N LYS A 187 -22.86 -6.53 18.95
CA LYS A 187 -23.97 -6.70 19.89
C LYS A 187 -23.51 -7.46 21.12
#